data_AF-A0A382QX94-F1
#
_entry.id   AF-A0A382QX94-F1
#
_cell.length_a   1.000
_cell.length_b   1.000
_cell.length_c   1.000
_cell.angle_alpha   90.00
_cell.angle_beta   90.00
_cell.angle_gamma   90.00
#
_symmetry.space_group_name_H-M   'P 1'
#
loop_
_entity.id
_entity.type
_entity.pdbx_description
1 polymer ?
#
loop_
_entity_poly.entity_id
_entity_poly.type
_entity_poly.pdbx_seq_one_letter_code
_entity_poly.pdbx_strand_id
1 'polypeptide(L)'
;MIHNVDPHADRILILDFGSQYTQLIARRIRELGVYCEIQPHCVETARIRDFAPLGIILSGGPETVTHSNTPRADPALYELKLPLLGICYGMQTMAAQLGGRVETAPKREYGFARITVQGQPGLLQDSGQTKNISLGGLDVWMSHGDRVVALPPGFQVIDSSDNAPMA
;
A
#
# COMPACT_ATOMS: atom_id res chain seq x y z
N MET A 1 31.16 14.51 -7.26
CA MET A 1 30.16 14.82 -8.30
C MET A 1 28.94 15.35 -7.59
N ILE A 2 28.59 16.60 -7.86
CA ILE A 2 27.43 17.25 -7.24
C ILE A 2 26.21 16.70 -7.98
N HIS A 3 25.43 15.83 -7.34
CA HIS A 3 24.18 15.37 -7.92
C HIS A 3 23.23 16.57 -8.00
N ASN A 4 23.09 17.12 -9.20
CA ASN A 4 22.02 18.04 -9.54
C ASN A 4 20.72 17.23 -9.65
N VAL A 5 20.18 16.80 -8.52
CA VAL A 5 18.86 16.14 -8.45
C VAL A 5 17.85 17.26 -8.53
N ASP A 6 17.15 17.37 -9.66
CA ASP A 6 15.91 18.12 -9.71
C ASP A 6 15.01 17.57 -8.58
N PRO A 7 14.60 18.38 -7.58
CA PRO A 7 13.76 17.91 -6.48
C PRO A 7 12.40 17.36 -6.94
N HIS A 8 12.06 17.54 -8.23
CA HIS A 8 10.90 16.95 -8.89
C HIS A 8 11.23 15.77 -9.81
N ALA A 9 12.48 15.30 -9.88
CA ALA A 9 12.82 14.11 -10.66
C ALA A 9 12.17 12.86 -10.06
N ASP A 10 12.19 12.75 -8.73
CA ASP A 10 11.60 11.64 -8.00
C ASP A 10 10.19 12.01 -7.53
N ARG A 11 9.18 11.40 -8.15
CA ARG A 11 7.77 11.71 -7.90
C ARG A 11 6.99 10.46 -7.52
N ILE A 12 6.25 10.54 -6.43
CA ILE A 12 5.31 9.50 -6.00
C ILE A 12 3.88 10.01 -6.13
N LEU A 13 3.01 9.18 -6.68
CA LEU A 13 1.58 9.47 -6.73
C LEU A 13 0.85 8.70 -5.63
N ILE A 14 -0.03 9.36 -4.90
CA ILE A 14 -0.89 8.72 -3.90
C ILE A 14 -2.32 8.76 -4.41
N LEU A 15 -2.93 7.60 -4.59
CA LEU A 15 -4.34 7.44 -4.93
C LEU A 15 -5.17 7.32 -3.65
N ASP A 16 -6.04 8.30 -3.42
CA ASP A 16 -6.83 8.40 -2.19
C ASP A 16 -8.15 7.63 -2.29
N PHE A 17 -8.30 6.61 -1.46
CA PHE A 17 -9.51 5.84 -1.25
C PHE A 17 -10.35 6.32 -0.04
N GLY A 18 -10.01 7.49 0.52
CA GLY A 18 -10.77 8.14 1.60
C GLY A 18 -10.22 7.87 3.00
N SER A 19 -8.95 7.44 3.13
CA SER A 19 -8.33 7.25 4.44
C SER A 19 -8.11 8.57 5.18
N GLN A 20 -8.41 8.58 6.48
CA GLN A 20 -8.01 9.65 7.39
C GLN A 20 -6.48 9.87 7.44
N TYR A 21 -5.69 8.87 7.02
CA TYR A 21 -4.23 8.90 7.05
C TYR A 21 -3.58 9.24 5.70
N THR A 22 -4.33 9.50 4.63
CA THR A 22 -3.75 9.80 3.30
C THR A 22 -2.78 10.98 3.36
N GLN A 23 -3.14 12.05 4.08
CA GLN A 23 -2.27 13.22 4.27
C GLN A 23 -1.00 12.89 5.08
N LEU A 24 -1.06 11.93 6.01
CA LEU A 24 0.09 11.49 6.77
C LEU A 24 1.08 10.73 5.88
N ILE A 25 0.59 9.89 4.94
CA ILE A 25 1.43 9.22 3.93
C ILE A 25 2.19 10.27 3.11
N ALA A 26 1.49 11.28 2.59
CA ALA A 26 2.11 12.36 1.82
C ALA A 26 3.16 13.13 2.63
N ARG A 27 2.86 13.41 3.90
CA ARG A 27 3.82 14.05 4.81
C ARG A 27 5.08 13.20 4.99
N ARG A 28 4.95 11.89 5.22
CA ARG A 28 6.10 10.99 5.38
C ARG A 28 6.98 10.92 4.13
N ILE A 29 6.39 10.90 2.93
CA ILE A 29 7.16 10.92 1.68
C ILE A 29 7.92 12.24 1.52
N ARG A 30 7.28 13.37 1.84
CA ARG A 30 7.94 14.69 1.79
C ARG A 30 9.04 14.84 2.84
N GLU A 31 8.87 14.26 4.01
CA GLU A 31 9.91 14.19 5.05
C GLU A 31 11.14 13.38 4.58
N LEU A 32 10.97 12.44 3.64
CA LEU A 32 12.06 11.73 2.96
C LEU A 32 12.67 12.53 1.79
N GLY A 33 12.20 13.75 1.53
CA GLY A 33 12.71 14.62 0.47
C GLY A 33 12.18 14.33 -0.94
N VAL A 34 11.13 13.51 -1.06
CA VAL A 34 10.55 13.11 -2.36
C VAL A 34 9.27 13.90 -2.63
N TYR A 35 9.09 14.36 -3.88
CA TYR A 35 7.88 15.06 -4.28
C TYR A 35 6.70 14.09 -4.39
N CYS A 36 5.52 14.51 -3.92
CA CYS A 36 4.31 13.71 -4.06
C CYS A 36 3.03 14.52 -4.22
N GLU A 37 2.11 13.98 -5.02
CA GLU A 37 0.74 14.45 -5.17
C GLU A 37 -0.27 13.44 -4.64
N ILE A 38 -1.38 13.94 -4.12
CA ILE A 38 -2.55 13.13 -3.79
C ILE A 38 -3.59 13.38 -4.90
N GLN A 39 -4.09 12.31 -5.49
CA GLN A 39 -5.17 12.32 -6.47
C GLN A 39 -6.30 11.38 -6.01
N PRO A 40 -7.55 11.61 -6.43
CA PRO A 40 -8.64 10.67 -6.18
C PRO A 40 -8.33 9.29 -6.79
N HIS A 41 -8.82 8.21 -6.16
CA HIS A 41 -8.64 6.85 -6.69
C HIS A 41 -9.16 6.63 -8.13
N CYS A 42 -10.11 7.45 -8.57
CA CYS A 42 -10.73 7.41 -9.89
C CYS A 42 -10.05 8.31 -10.93
N VAL A 43 -8.85 8.84 -10.63
CA VAL A 43 -8.09 9.65 -11.59
C VAL A 43 -7.80 8.85 -12.86
N GLU A 44 -7.95 9.50 -14.01
CA GLU A 44 -7.71 8.84 -15.29
C GLU A 44 -6.24 8.44 -15.45
N THR A 45 -6.01 7.24 -15.98
CA THR A 45 -4.67 6.71 -16.23
C THR A 45 -3.83 7.64 -17.14
N ALA A 46 -4.44 8.40 -18.04
CA ALA A 46 -3.74 9.41 -18.86
C ALA A 46 -3.05 10.47 -17.98
N ARG A 47 -3.74 10.99 -16.96
CA ARG A 47 -3.18 11.96 -16.03
C ARG A 47 -2.06 11.37 -15.16
N ILE A 48 -2.15 10.07 -14.84
CA ILE A 48 -1.06 9.36 -14.16
C ILE A 48 0.18 9.30 -15.05
N ARG A 49 0.01 9.01 -16.35
CA ARG A 49 1.13 8.99 -17.32
C ARG A 49 1.76 10.37 -17.47
N ASP A 50 0.94 11.43 -17.56
CA ASP A 50 1.44 12.81 -17.66
C ASP A 50 2.20 13.24 -16.39
N PHE A 51 1.75 12.77 -15.23
CA PHE A 51 2.45 13.00 -13.97
C PHE A 51 3.80 12.25 -13.90
N ALA A 52 3.96 11.16 -14.64
CA ALA A 52 5.16 10.33 -14.73
C ALA A 52 5.76 9.97 -13.34
N PRO A 53 4.99 9.31 -12.45
CA PRO A 53 5.49 8.90 -11.14
C PRO A 53 6.48 7.72 -11.27
N LEU A 54 7.44 7.66 -10.35
CA LEU A 54 8.32 6.50 -10.18
C LEU A 54 7.67 5.36 -9.40
N GLY A 55 6.58 5.64 -8.68
CA GLY A 55 5.81 4.67 -7.93
C GLY A 55 4.47 5.24 -7.47
N ILE A 56 3.53 4.35 -7.17
CA ILE A 56 2.16 4.73 -6.81
C ILE A 56 1.77 4.05 -5.50
N ILE A 57 1.15 4.80 -4.60
CA ILE A 57 0.60 4.29 -3.34
C ILE A 57 -0.92 4.30 -3.41
N LEU A 58 -1.54 3.16 -3.16
CA LEU A 58 -2.99 3.04 -2.97
C LEU A 58 -3.27 3.19 -1.47
N SER A 59 -3.92 4.28 -1.08
CA SER A 59 -4.19 4.55 0.33
C SER A 59 -5.23 3.58 0.92
N GLY A 60 -5.38 3.62 2.24
CA GLY A 60 -6.49 2.96 2.90
C GLY A 60 -7.84 3.64 2.59
N GLY A 61 -8.90 3.11 3.17
CA GLY A 61 -10.24 3.67 3.04
C GLY A 61 -11.17 3.05 4.08
N PRO A 62 -12.31 3.70 4.38
CA PRO A 62 -13.30 3.18 5.32
C PRO A 62 -14.18 2.07 4.71
N GLU A 63 -14.15 1.93 3.38
CA GLU A 63 -14.99 1.01 2.63
C GLU A 63 -14.55 -0.45 2.76
N THR A 64 -15.39 -1.37 2.28
CA THR A 64 -15.10 -2.80 2.13
C THR A 64 -14.99 -3.15 0.66
N VAL A 65 -14.02 -3.99 0.27
CA VAL A 65 -13.91 -4.45 -1.13
C VAL A 65 -14.90 -5.56 -1.46
N THR A 66 -15.58 -6.12 -0.47
CA THR A 66 -16.52 -7.25 -0.66
C THR A 66 -17.85 -6.81 -1.29
N HIS A 67 -18.17 -5.51 -1.22
CA HIS A 67 -19.36 -4.94 -1.85
C HIS A 67 -19.11 -4.59 -3.32
N SER A 68 -20.15 -4.73 -4.15
CA SER A 68 -20.09 -4.58 -5.61
C SER A 68 -19.83 -3.15 -6.10
N ASN A 69 -20.31 -2.13 -5.39
CA ASN A 69 -20.20 -0.73 -5.79
C ASN A 69 -19.32 0.06 -4.83
N THR A 70 -18.03 -0.27 -4.79
CA THR A 70 -17.06 0.37 -3.89
C THR A 70 -15.86 0.89 -4.65
N PRO A 71 -15.11 1.87 -4.11
CA PRO A 71 -13.96 2.46 -4.75
C PRO A 71 -12.98 1.41 -5.30
N ARG A 72 -12.59 1.55 -6.57
CA ARG A 72 -11.59 0.71 -7.23
C ARG A 72 -10.57 1.59 -7.92
N ALA A 73 -9.35 1.06 -8.07
CA ALA A 73 -8.38 1.64 -9.01
C ALA A 73 -8.83 1.33 -10.44
N ASP A 74 -8.52 2.23 -11.37
CA ASP A 74 -8.63 1.96 -12.81
C ASP A 74 -7.79 0.70 -13.14
N PRO A 75 -8.36 -0.36 -13.75
CA PRO A 75 -7.60 -1.55 -14.12
C PRO A 75 -6.37 -1.27 -14.98
N ALA A 76 -6.40 -0.22 -15.81
CA ALA A 76 -5.28 0.19 -16.64
C ALA A 76 -4.05 0.65 -15.83
N LEU A 77 -4.24 0.96 -14.54
CA LEU A 77 -3.16 1.26 -13.60
C LEU A 77 -2.15 0.10 -13.52
N TYR A 78 -2.64 -1.14 -13.47
CA TYR A 78 -1.81 -2.33 -13.30
C TYR A 78 -0.97 -2.64 -14.56
N GLU A 79 -1.36 -2.10 -15.71
CA GLU A 79 -0.64 -2.25 -16.97
C GLU A 79 0.53 -1.27 -17.11
N LEU A 80 0.61 -0.24 -16.26
CA LEU A 80 1.69 0.76 -16.30
C LEU A 80 3.06 0.21 -15.90
N LYS A 81 3.11 -0.99 -15.28
CA LYS A 81 4.35 -1.63 -14.80
C LYS A 81 5.19 -0.75 -13.86
N LEU A 82 4.52 0.12 -13.11
CA LEU A 82 5.13 0.91 -12.05
C LEU A 82 5.08 0.16 -10.71
N PRO A 83 6.04 0.38 -9.80
CA PRO A 83 5.93 -0.09 -8.43
C PRO A 83 4.64 0.41 -7.77
N LEU A 84 3.85 -0.52 -7.21
CA LEU A 84 2.61 -0.22 -6.48
C LEU A 84 2.75 -0.66 -5.02
N LEU A 85 2.37 0.22 -4.09
CA LEU A 85 2.22 -0.12 -2.67
C LEU A 85 0.77 0.07 -2.26
N GLY A 86 0.09 -1.02 -1.91
CA GLY A 86 -1.25 -0.96 -1.33
C GLY A 86 -1.20 -0.90 0.20
N ILE A 87 -1.95 0.01 0.82
CA ILE A 87 -2.05 0.11 2.29
C ILE A 87 -3.49 -0.16 2.69
N CYS A 88 -3.70 -1.16 3.56
CA CYS A 88 -5.03 -1.56 4.05
C CYS A 88 -6.03 -1.78 2.88
N TYR A 89 -7.02 -0.90 2.71
CA TYR A 89 -7.98 -0.96 1.60
C TYR A 89 -7.31 -1.00 0.21
N GLY A 90 -6.21 -0.27 0.03
CA GLY A 90 -5.46 -0.29 -1.22
C GLY A 90 -4.86 -1.66 -1.53
N MET A 91 -4.35 -2.37 -0.51
CA MET A 91 -3.87 -3.75 -0.63
C MET A 91 -5.02 -4.71 -0.96
N GLN A 92 -6.15 -4.57 -0.27
CA GLN A 92 -7.34 -5.40 -0.50
C GLN A 92 -7.90 -5.20 -1.92
N THR A 93 -7.94 -3.95 -2.38
CA THR A 93 -8.40 -3.57 -3.72
C THR A 93 -7.50 -4.20 -4.77
N MET A 94 -6.18 -4.07 -4.60
CA MET A 94 -5.18 -4.70 -5.46
C MET A 94 -5.35 -6.23 -5.49
N ALA A 95 -5.48 -6.87 -4.32
CA ALA A 95 -5.67 -8.31 -4.23
C ALA A 95 -6.93 -8.78 -4.97
N ALA A 96 -8.07 -8.11 -4.75
CA ALA A 96 -9.32 -8.46 -5.39
C ALA A 96 -9.30 -8.25 -6.92
N GLN A 97 -8.68 -7.17 -7.40
CA GLN A 97 -8.64 -6.86 -8.84
C GLN A 97 -7.64 -7.72 -9.63
N LEU A 98 -6.61 -8.26 -8.97
CA LEU A 98 -5.59 -9.10 -9.60
C LEU A 98 -5.89 -10.61 -9.49
N GLY A 99 -7.11 -10.99 -9.09
CA GLY A 99 -7.55 -12.39 -9.05
C GLY A 99 -7.30 -13.11 -7.72
N GLY A 100 -6.95 -12.38 -6.66
CA GLY A 100 -7.02 -12.87 -5.29
C GLY A 100 -8.44 -12.85 -4.74
N ARG A 101 -8.60 -13.20 -3.47
CA ARG A 101 -9.88 -13.16 -2.75
C ARG A 101 -9.73 -12.43 -1.42
N VAL A 102 -10.71 -11.57 -1.14
CA VAL A 102 -10.83 -10.82 0.10
C VAL A 102 -12.17 -11.14 0.75
N GLU A 103 -12.17 -11.34 2.06
CA GLU A 103 -13.37 -11.64 2.84
C GLU A 103 -13.45 -10.71 4.05
N THR A 104 -14.67 -10.39 4.48
CA THR A 104 -14.88 -9.66 5.73
C THR A 104 -14.47 -10.52 6.91
N ALA A 105 -13.56 -10.00 7.73
CA ALA A 105 -13.08 -10.70 8.90
C ALA A 105 -14.18 -10.74 9.97
N PRO A 106 -14.36 -11.88 10.67
CA PRO A 106 -15.36 -12.00 11.73
C PRO A 106 -15.05 -11.10 12.94
N LYS A 107 -13.80 -10.68 13.10
CA LYS A 107 -13.35 -9.66 14.07
C LYS A 107 -12.59 -8.59 13.31
N ARG A 108 -12.96 -7.33 13.52
CA ARG A 108 -12.19 -6.20 12.99
C ARG A 108 -10.96 -5.97 13.87
N GLU A 109 -9.81 -5.76 13.26
CA GLU A 109 -8.57 -5.49 13.98
C GLU A 109 -8.22 -4.01 13.80
N TYR A 110 -8.41 -3.26 14.88
CA TYR A 110 -7.99 -1.86 14.99
C TYR A 110 -7.10 -1.73 16.20
N GLY A 111 -5.82 -1.44 15.98
CA GLY A 111 -4.86 -1.22 17.06
C GLY A 111 -3.52 -1.87 16.82
N PHE A 112 -2.75 -1.93 17.91
CA PHE A 112 -1.42 -2.53 17.90
C PHE A 112 -1.49 -4.03 17.64
N ALA A 113 -0.73 -4.48 16.66
CA ALA A 113 -0.46 -5.88 16.41
C ALA A 113 1.04 -6.05 16.15
N ARG A 114 1.52 -7.28 16.35
CA ARG A 114 2.88 -7.67 16.00
C ARG A 114 2.81 -8.59 14.80
N ILE A 115 3.49 -8.23 13.71
CA ILE A 115 3.65 -9.10 12.55
C ILE A 115 4.98 -9.83 12.63
N THR A 116 4.99 -11.06 12.13
CA THR A 116 6.21 -11.85 11.93
C THR A 116 6.65 -11.67 10.48
N VAL A 117 7.80 -11.01 10.28
CA VAL A 117 8.38 -10.83 8.95
C VAL A 117 9.07 -12.13 8.53
N GLN A 118 8.67 -12.66 7.38
CA GLN A 118 9.31 -13.82 6.77
C GLN A 118 10.50 -13.25 5.99
N GLY A 119 11.72 -13.48 6.49
CA GLY A 119 12.98 -12.79 6.12
C GLY A 119 13.41 -12.83 4.65
N GLN A 120 12.57 -12.31 3.76
CA GLN A 120 12.78 -12.19 2.34
C GLN A 120 13.33 -10.79 2.02
N PRO A 121 14.23 -10.66 1.03
CA PRO A 121 14.67 -9.36 0.55
C PRO A 121 13.49 -8.58 -0.05
N GLY A 122 13.38 -7.29 0.26
CA GLY A 122 12.28 -6.46 -0.24
C GLY A 122 11.83 -5.39 0.76
N LEU A 123 10.53 -5.07 0.72
CA LEU A 123 9.91 -3.93 1.42
C LEU A 123 10.21 -3.90 2.93
N LEU A 124 10.22 -5.06 3.58
CA LEU A 124 10.39 -5.20 5.03
C LEU A 124 11.80 -5.63 5.45
N GLN A 125 12.76 -5.58 4.52
CA GLN A 125 14.15 -5.85 4.86
C GLN A 125 14.69 -4.70 5.72
N ASP A 126 15.26 -5.03 6.89
CA ASP A 126 15.87 -4.03 7.74
C ASP A 126 17.07 -3.37 7.01
N SER A 127 16.94 -2.08 6.75
CA SER A 127 18.00 -1.25 6.17
C SER A 127 18.99 -0.73 7.24
N GLY A 128 18.81 -1.11 8.51
CA GLY A 128 19.56 -0.60 9.66
C GLY A 128 19.12 0.78 10.13
N GLN A 129 18.13 1.40 9.47
CA GLN A 129 17.56 2.71 9.83
C GLN A 129 16.26 2.59 10.64
N THR A 130 15.69 1.39 10.70
CA THR A 130 14.39 1.09 11.31
C THR A 130 14.58 0.40 12.65
N LYS A 131 14.58 1.17 13.75
CA LYS A 131 14.67 0.62 15.12
C LYS A 131 13.54 -0.37 15.48
N ASN A 132 12.48 -0.45 14.67
CA ASN A 132 11.30 -1.26 14.92
C ASN A 132 11.31 -2.62 14.22
N ILE A 133 12.18 -2.86 13.23
CA ILE A 133 12.34 -4.19 12.63
C ILE A 133 13.34 -4.96 13.50
N SER A 134 12.88 -5.43 14.66
CA SER A 134 13.67 -6.34 15.48
C SER A 134 13.61 -7.74 14.87
N LEU A 135 14.72 -8.48 14.90
CA LEU A 135 14.78 -9.90 14.57
C LEU A 135 13.72 -10.66 15.41
N GLY A 136 12.55 -10.91 14.81
CA GLY A 136 11.40 -11.57 15.48
C GLY A 136 10.08 -10.79 15.46
N GLY A 137 9.99 -9.63 14.79
CA GLY A 137 8.70 -9.02 14.45
C GLY A 137 8.70 -7.50 14.36
N LEU A 138 7.68 -6.96 13.69
CA LEU A 138 7.42 -5.52 13.53
C LEU A 138 6.13 -5.18 14.29
N ASP A 139 6.20 -4.17 15.15
CA ASP A 139 5.02 -3.60 15.79
C ASP A 139 4.34 -2.65 14.79
N VAL A 140 3.09 -2.95 14.45
CA VAL A 140 2.30 -2.24 13.45
C VAL A 140 0.98 -1.77 14.02
N TRP A 141 0.39 -0.79 13.35
CA TRP A 141 -0.98 -0.37 13.60
C TRP A 141 -1.90 -0.98 12.55
N MET A 142 -2.60 -2.05 12.93
CA MET A 142 -3.60 -2.69 12.08
C MET A 142 -4.89 -1.88 12.07
N SER A 143 -5.52 -1.78 10.90
CA SER A 143 -6.76 -1.02 10.71
C SER A 143 -7.62 -1.62 9.60
N HIS A 144 -7.96 -2.90 9.71
CA HIS A 144 -8.76 -3.56 8.68
C HIS A 144 -9.94 -4.36 9.24
N GLY A 145 -11.08 -4.23 8.55
CA GLY A 145 -12.26 -5.05 8.75
C GLY A 145 -12.35 -6.25 7.80
N ASP A 146 -11.67 -6.16 6.65
CA ASP A 146 -11.54 -7.25 5.69
C ASP A 146 -10.11 -7.81 5.70
N ARG A 147 -9.93 -9.02 5.20
CA ARG A 147 -8.60 -9.64 5.05
C ARG A 147 -8.48 -10.38 3.72
N VAL A 148 -7.28 -10.38 3.16
CA VAL A 148 -6.96 -11.22 2.01
C VAL A 148 -6.94 -12.67 2.47
N VAL A 149 -7.65 -13.54 1.76
CA VAL A 149 -7.74 -14.99 2.04
C VAL A 149 -7.20 -15.86 0.91
N ALA A 150 -6.98 -15.27 -0.28
CA ALA A 150 -6.24 -15.89 -1.36
C ALA A 150 -5.43 -14.81 -2.08
N LEU A 151 -4.14 -15.06 -2.26
CA LEU A 151 -3.26 -14.14 -2.97
C LEU A 151 -3.55 -14.14 -4.48
N PRO A 152 -3.35 -13.01 -5.16
CA PRO A 152 -3.27 -13.00 -6.62
C PRO A 152 -2.14 -13.90 -7.13
N PRO A 153 -2.27 -14.45 -8.36
CA PRO A 153 -1.17 -15.18 -8.98
C PRO A 153 0.13 -14.37 -9.04
N GLY A 154 1.24 -14.98 -8.68
CA GLY A 154 2.56 -14.34 -8.67
C GLY A 154 2.89 -13.52 -7.41
N PHE A 155 1.95 -13.39 -6.48
CA PHE A 155 2.19 -12.79 -5.16
C PHE A 155 2.65 -13.84 -4.15
N GLN A 156 3.34 -13.37 -3.12
CA GLN A 156 3.84 -14.19 -2.02
C GLN A 156 3.60 -13.47 -0.70
N VAL A 157 3.39 -14.24 0.37
CA VAL A 157 3.34 -13.70 1.74
C VAL A 157 4.75 -13.29 2.15
N ILE A 158 4.89 -12.08 2.67
CA ILE A 158 6.16 -11.59 3.23
C ILE A 158 6.08 -11.37 4.75
N ASP A 159 4.87 -11.30 5.31
CA ASP A 159 4.64 -11.23 6.74
C ASP A 159 3.23 -11.73 7.13
N SER A 160 3.03 -11.98 8.43
CA SER A 160 1.78 -12.51 8.96
C SER A 160 1.56 -12.12 10.42
N SER A 161 0.30 -12.00 10.84
CA SER A 161 -0.14 -11.96 12.25
C SER A 161 -1.10 -13.10 12.57
N ASP A 162 -1.43 -13.27 13.86
CA ASP A 162 -2.41 -14.28 14.31
C ASP A 162 -3.80 -14.11 13.67
N ASN A 163 -4.19 -12.88 13.37
CA ASN A 163 -5.50 -12.54 12.80
C ASN A 163 -5.47 -12.34 11.27
N ALA A 164 -4.28 -12.05 10.71
CA ALA A 164 -4.04 -11.82 9.30
C ALA A 164 -2.86 -12.67 8.80
N PRO A 165 -3.12 -13.90 8.30
CA PRO A 165 -2.07 -14.77 7.74
C PRO A 165 -1.37 -14.19 6.49
N MET A 166 -1.98 -13.19 5.86
CA MET A 166 -1.49 -12.40 4.73
C MET A 166 -1.61 -10.94 5.14
N ALA A 167 -0.70 -10.49 6.01
CA ALA A 167 -0.67 -9.13 6.53
C ALA A 167 0.01 -8.16 5.55
#